data_AF-V8CTT0-F1
#
_entry.id   AF-V8CTT0-F1
#
_cell.length_a   1.000
_cell.length_b   1.000
_cell.length_c   1.000
_cell.angle_alpha   90.00
_cell.angle_beta   90.00
_cell.angle_gamma   90.00
#
_symmetry.space_group_name_H-M   'P 1'
#
loop_
_entity.id
_entity.type
_entity.pdbx_description
1 polymer ?
#
loop_
_entity_poly.entity_id
_entity_poly.type
_entity_poly.pdbx_seq_one_letter_code
_entity_poly.pdbx_strand_id
1 'polypeptide(L)' 'MSAATSTIPEILEQARQAIHEAVAAGNGTDRQRSAAHHAESLANTILLEQAATTAQRERASYYLEEAIGIQHPQPAH' A
#
# COMPACT_ATOMS: atom_id res chain seq x y z
N MET A 1 8.01 -13.70 -21.91
CA MET A 1 8.44 -13.30 -20.56
C MET A 1 7.24 -13.53 -19.65
N SER A 2 7.26 -14.58 -18.82
CA SER A 2 6.17 -14.80 -17.86
C SER A 2 6.29 -13.75 -16.77
N ALA A 3 5.31 -12.86 -16.66
CA ALA A 3 5.18 -12.03 -15.47
C ALA A 3 4.95 -12.99 -14.30
N ALA A 4 5.89 -13.05 -13.36
CA ALA A 4 5.69 -13.80 -12.13
C ALA A 4 4.52 -13.15 -11.41
N THR A 5 3.38 -13.84 -11.35
CA THR A 5 2.25 -13.41 -10.53
C THR A 5 2.69 -13.46 -9.08
N SER A 6 2.92 -12.29 -8.47
CA SER A 6 3.23 -12.20 -7.04
C SER A 6 2.08 -12.80 -6.23
N THR A 7 2.44 -13.59 -5.23
CA THR A 7 1.47 -14.20 -4.31
C THR A 7 0.91 -13.14 -3.36
N ILE A 8 -0.27 -13.37 -2.78
CA ILE A 8 -0.90 -12.44 -1.84
C ILE A 8 0.04 -12.05 -0.66
N PRO A 9 0.78 -12.99 -0.04
CA PRO A 9 1.75 -12.63 1.00
C PRO A 9 2.87 -11.70 0.50
N GLU A 10 3.35 -11.89 -0.73
CA GLU A 10 4.37 -11.03 -1.33
C GLU A 10 3.81 -9.63 -1.61
N ILE A 11 2.58 -9.53 -2.13
CA ILE A 11 1.91 -8.25 -2.36
C ILE A 11 1.69 -7.50 -1.03
N LEU A 12 1.32 -8.20 0.04
CA LEU A 12 1.21 -7.61 1.39
C LEU A 12 2.55 -7.06 1.89
N GLU A 13 3.63 -7.80 1.68
CA GLU A 13 4.97 -7.36 2.09
C GLU A 13 5.46 -6.17 1.27
N GLN A 14 5.18 -6.16 -0.04
CA GLN A 14 5.46 -5.03 -0.92
C GLN A 14 4.65 -3.78 -0.51
N ALA A 15 3.37 -3.94 -0.16
CA ALA A 15 2.53 -2.83 0.31
C ALA A 15 3.08 -2.23 1.61
N ARG A 16 3.47 -3.09 2.56
CA ARG A 16 4.10 -2.69 3.81
C ARG A 16 5.40 -1.91 3.58
N GLN A 17 6.25 -2.41 2.68
CA GLN A 17 7.52 -1.77 2.34
C GLN A 17 7.30 -0.41 1.67
N ALA A 18 6.31 -0.29 0.77
CA ALA A 18 5.96 0.96 0.12
C ALA A 18 5.44 2.02 1.12
N ILE A 19 4.65 1.62 2.13
CA ILE A 19 4.26 2.51 3.24
C ILE A 19 5.49 3.00 4.01
N HIS A 20 6.41 2.10 4.35
CA HIS A 20 7.64 2.47 5.04
C HIS A 20 8.48 3.47 4.22
N GLU A 21 8.58 3.27 2.91
CA GLU A 21 9.28 4.20 2.01
C GLU A 21 8.58 5.56 1.92
N ALA A 22 7.25 5.58 1.94
CA ALA A 22 6.47 6.82 1.93
C ALA A 22 6.67 7.62 3.23
N VAL A 23 6.73 6.95 4.38
CA VAL A 23 7.00 7.57 5.69
C VAL A 23 8.44 8.04 5.81
N ALA A 24 9.40 7.27 5.28
CA ALA A 24 10.80 7.65 5.28
C ALA A 24 11.12 8.78 4.29
N ALA A 25 10.29 8.95 3.26
CA ALA A 25 10.37 10.10 2.36
C ALA A 25 9.91 11.38 3.08
N GLY A 26 10.57 12.51 2.77
CA GLY A 26 10.18 13.79 3.34
C GLY A 26 8.73 14.16 2.98
N ASN A 27 8.05 14.83 3.91
CA ASN A 27 6.66 15.23 3.74
C ASN A 27 6.46 16.11 2.49
N GLY A 28 5.42 15.79 1.71
CA GLY A 28 5.05 16.52 0.50
C GLY A 28 5.94 16.25 -0.71
N THR A 29 6.92 15.35 -0.61
CA THR A 29 7.78 14.99 -1.74
C THR A 29 7.05 14.09 -2.74
N ASP A 30 7.44 14.16 -4.01
CA ASP A 30 6.91 13.24 -5.04
C ASP A 30 7.23 11.79 -4.72
N ARG A 31 8.37 11.53 -4.05
CA ARG A 31 8.74 10.21 -3.57
C ARG A 31 7.75 9.67 -2.54
N GLN A 32 7.35 10.50 -1.57
CA GLN A 32 6.32 10.12 -0.59
C GLN A 32 5.00 9.78 -1.30
N ARG A 33 4.52 10.66 -2.20
CA ARG A 33 3.26 10.43 -2.93
C ARG A 33 3.34 9.18 -3.80
N SER A 34 4.43 8.98 -4.53
CA SER A 34 4.61 7.82 -5.39
C SER A 34 4.63 6.51 -4.59
N ALA A 35 5.33 6.49 -3.45
CA ALA A 35 5.38 5.30 -2.60
C ALA A 35 4.02 5.01 -1.94
N ALA A 36 3.31 6.05 -1.49
CA ALA A 36 1.97 5.90 -0.92
C ALA A 36 0.94 5.42 -1.97
N HIS A 37 0.94 5.97 -3.18
CA HIS A 37 0.11 5.47 -4.28
C HIS A 37 0.46 4.02 -4.67
N HIS A 38 1.74 3.64 -4.60
CA HIS A 38 2.13 2.27 -4.87
C HIS A 38 1.55 1.30 -3.81
N ALA A 39 1.64 1.67 -2.52
CA ALA A 39 1.01 0.91 -1.44
C ALA A 39 -0.52 0.78 -1.62
N GLU A 40 -1.18 1.88 -1.99
CA GLU A 40 -2.63 1.91 -2.30
C GLU A 40 -2.98 0.91 -3.42
N SER A 41 -2.22 0.93 -4.52
CA SER A 41 -2.44 0.02 -5.66
C SER A 41 -2.28 -1.45 -5.27
N LEU A 42 -1.28 -1.78 -4.45
CA LEU A 42 -1.03 -3.15 -3.98
C LEU A 42 -2.13 -3.63 -3.03
N ALA A 43 -2.56 -2.77 -2.10
CA ALA A 43 -3.67 -3.05 -1.20
C ALA A 43 -4.97 -3.32 -1.97
N ASN A 44 -5.31 -2.46 -2.93
CA ASN A 44 -6.48 -2.65 -3.80
C ASN A 44 -6.41 -3.95 -4.60
N THR A 45 -5.22 -4.36 -5.05
CA THR A 45 -5.03 -5.64 -5.74
C THR A 45 -5.45 -6.82 -4.87
N ILE A 46 -5.12 -6.81 -3.57
CA ILE A 46 -5.50 -7.88 -2.64
C ILE A 46 -7.00 -7.84 -2.32
N LEU A 47 -7.58 -6.64 -2.16
CA LEU A 47 -9.00 -6.49 -1.85
C LEU A 47 -9.91 -7.01 -2.97
N LEU A 48 -9.46 -6.92 -4.22
CA LEU A 48 -10.16 -7.46 -5.39
C LEU A 48 -9.91 -8.96 -5.63
N GLU A 49 -8.92 -9.55 -4.96
CA GLU A 49 -8.56 -10.95 -5.14
C GLU A 49 -9.56 -11.88 -4.42
N GLN A 50 -10.13 -12.82 -5.17
CA GLN A 50 -11.12 -13.76 -4.65
C GLN A 50 -10.48 -14.78 -3.71
N ALA A 51 -9.24 -15.17 -4.00
CA ALA A 51 -8.46 -16.10 -3.19
C ALA A 51 -7.95 -15.50 -1.86
N ALA A 52 -8.09 -14.18 -1.66
CA ALA A 52 -7.67 -13.53 -0.42
C ALA A 52 -8.53 -13.98 0.78
N THR A 53 -7.87 -14.41 1.84
CA THR A 53 -8.52 -14.73 3.11
C THR A 53 -9.02 -13.45 3.80
N THR A 54 -9.94 -13.58 4.76
CA THR A 54 -10.42 -12.45 5.56
C THR A 54 -9.27 -11.69 6.23
N ALA A 55 -8.33 -12.39 6.84
CA ALA A 55 -7.17 -11.77 7.50
C ALA A 55 -6.26 -11.01 6.51
N GLN A 56 -6.11 -11.52 5.27
CA GLN A 56 -5.35 -10.82 4.23
C GLN A 56 -6.07 -9.55 3.77
N ARG A 57 -7.40 -9.61 3.63
CA ARG A 57 -8.22 -8.44 3.29
C ARG A 57 -8.21 -7.39 4.39
N GLU A 58 -8.34 -7.78 5.66
CA GLU A 58 -8.24 -6.86 6.80
C GLU A 58 -6.90 -6.13 6.81
N ARG A 59 -5.80 -6.87 6.56
CA ARG A 59 -4.46 -6.28 6.50
C ARG A 59 -4.28 -5.36 5.29
N ALA A 60 -4.85 -5.73 4.15
CA ALA A 60 -4.85 -4.87 2.96
C ALA A 60 -5.67 -3.59 3.17
N SER A 61 -6.84 -3.67 3.81
CA SER A 61 -7.64 -2.50 4.18
C SER A 61 -6.87 -1.56 5.10
N TYR A 62 -6.18 -2.12 6.10
CA TYR A 62 -5.32 -1.32 6.98
C TYR A 62 -4.22 -0.58 6.19
N TYR A 63 -3.53 -1.27 5.28
CA TYR A 63 -2.52 -0.65 4.42
C TYR A 63 -3.08 0.40 3.45
N LEU A 64 -4.30 0.20 2.97
CA LEU A 64 -5.00 1.19 2.16
C LEU A 64 -5.28 2.48 2.96
N GLU A 65 -5.76 2.36 4.18
CA GLU A 65 -6.03 3.51 5.06
C GLU A 65 -4.75 4.29 5.38
N GLU A 66 -3.66 3.60 5.71
CA GLU A 66 -2.34 4.21 5.93
C GLU A 66 -1.85 4.96 4.68
N ALA A 67 -1.95 4.33 3.51
CA ALA A 67 -1.54 4.94 2.25
C ALA A 67 -2.34 6.21 1.93
N ILE A 68 -3.66 6.21 2.14
CA ILE A 68 -4.53 7.38 1.94
C ILE A 68 -4.15 8.50 2.94
N GLY A 69 -3.91 8.15 4.20
CA GLY A 69 -3.50 9.10 5.24
C GLY A 69 -2.18 9.81 4.91
N ILE A 70 -1.22 9.10 4.32
CA ILE A 70 0.07 9.67 3.90
C ILE A 70 -0.09 10.59 2.67
N GLN A 71 -0.99 10.26 1.74
CA GLN A 71 -1.23 11.09 0.54
C GLN A 71 -1.96 12.40 0.85
N HIS A 72 -2.86 12.35 1.83
CA HIS A 72 -3.66 13.50 2.27
C HIS A 72 -3.34 13.85 3.72
N PRO A 73 -2.09 14.30 4.00
CA PRO A 73 -1.74 14.70 5.36
C PRO A 73 -2.65 15.88 5.74
N GLN A 74 -3.49 15.67 6.75
CA GLN A 74 -4.35 16.74 7.25
C GLN A 74 -3.46 17.92 7.67
N PRO A 75 -3.80 19.17 7.31
CA PRO A 75 -3.04 20.31 7.74
C PRO A 75 -3.06 20.37 9.27
N ALA A 76 -1.88 20.47 9.88
CA ALA A 76 -1.76 20.73 11.31
C ALA A 76 -2.44 22.08 11.61
N HIS A 77 -3.44 22.05 12.49
CA HIS A 77 -4.14 23.24 13.00
C HIS A 77 -3.20 24.14 13.81
#